data_AF-A0A5M6ZDP8-F1
#
_entry.id   AF-A0A5M6ZDP8-F1
#
_cell.length_a   1.000
_cell.length_b   1.000
_cell.length_c   1.000
_cell.angle_alpha   90.00
_cell.angle_beta   90.00
_cell.angle_gamma   90.00
#
_symmetry.space_group_name_H-M   'P 1'
#
loop_
_entity.id
_entity.type
_entity.pdbx_description
1 polymer ?
#
loop_
_entity_poly.entity_id
_entity_poly.type
_entity_poly.pdbx_seq_one_letter_code
_entity_poly.pdbx_strand_id
1 'polypeptide(L)'
;MSVMPMAFDRKRYTVWTWRHPLILHWILNPGLAFNELVLGQRQPAVTLIDRASAKAFIERQYVPCPTCGAHNHGLVYAKTAMGNYAGLVCAECGAAIPTLKNALTWLVLMLTWPLWKPLERRFGPGLRARQFAKLQAAKTDLQPQINRASGVRMGLYFGSVMGLVYIVMSLAMGLDWNAGLLTGGLAGLAAGILFGVTMKLFLSFKERSGPDQAGGG
;
A
#
# COMPACT_ATOMS: atom_id res chain seq x y z
N MET A 1 -15.52 0.98 -13.68
CA MET A 1 -14.78 2.26 -13.75
C MET A 1 -13.79 2.16 -14.89
N SER A 2 -14.10 2.82 -16.01
CA SER A 2 -13.22 2.84 -17.18
C SER A 2 -12.11 3.86 -16.94
N VAL A 3 -10.91 3.38 -16.65
CA VAL A 3 -9.70 4.21 -16.69
C VAL A 3 -9.46 4.46 -18.18
N MET A 4 -9.64 5.70 -18.67
CA MET A 4 -9.23 6.03 -20.05
C MET A 4 -7.78 5.56 -20.24
N PRO A 5 -7.44 4.92 -21.37
CA PRO A 5 -6.10 4.42 -21.58
C PRO A 5 -5.15 5.60 -21.75
N MET A 6 -4.57 6.05 -20.64
CA MET A 6 -3.35 6.83 -20.70
C MET A 6 -2.27 5.97 -21.36
N ALA A 7 -1.70 6.47 -22.44
CA ALA A 7 -0.56 5.84 -23.09
C ALA A 7 0.68 6.08 -22.23
N PHE A 8 1.11 5.04 -21.50
CA PHE A 8 2.39 5.07 -20.80
C PHE A 8 3.50 4.58 -21.72
N ASP A 9 4.68 5.17 -21.61
CA ASP A 9 5.89 4.62 -22.23
C ASP A 9 6.22 3.27 -21.58
N ARG A 10 5.83 2.19 -22.26
CA ARG A 10 6.03 0.81 -21.81
C ARG A 10 7.49 0.35 -21.92
N LYS A 11 8.34 1.09 -22.63
CA LYS A 11 9.79 0.82 -22.64
C LYS A 11 10.39 1.26 -21.30
N ARG A 12 10.01 2.44 -20.82
CA ARG A 12 10.49 3.00 -19.55
C ARG A 12 9.80 2.43 -18.31
N TYR A 13 8.47 2.21 -18.37
CA TYR A 13 7.69 1.84 -17.19
C TYR A 13 7.03 0.46 -17.29
N THR A 14 7.13 -0.32 -16.23
CA THR A 14 6.21 -1.46 -16.00
C THR A 14 4.91 -0.93 -15.39
N VAL A 15 3.78 -1.26 -16.00
CA VAL A 15 2.46 -0.86 -15.48
C VAL A 15 1.90 -1.98 -14.61
N TRP A 16 1.73 -1.70 -13.32
CA TRP A 16 1.07 -2.61 -12.38
C TRP A 16 -0.39 -2.19 -12.22
N THR A 17 -1.28 -3.15 -12.42
CA THR A 17 -2.74 -3.01 -12.28
C THR A 17 -3.27 -4.22 -11.50
N TRP A 18 -4.59 -4.32 -11.35
CA TRP A 18 -5.26 -5.48 -10.71
C TRP A 18 -4.87 -6.84 -11.29
N ARG A 19 -4.35 -6.89 -12.53
CA ARG A 19 -3.89 -8.13 -13.18
C ARG A 19 -2.53 -8.62 -12.65
N HIS A 20 -1.76 -7.78 -11.97
CA HIS A 20 -0.47 -8.16 -11.41
C HIS A 20 -0.68 -9.06 -10.17
N PRO A 21 0.00 -10.22 -10.06
CA PRO A 21 -0.27 -11.18 -8.97
C PRO A 21 -0.18 -10.58 -7.57
N LEU A 22 0.79 -9.71 -7.31
CA LEU A 22 0.93 -9.03 -6.01
C LEU A 22 -0.26 -8.12 -5.70
N ILE A 23 -0.77 -7.42 -6.72
CA ILE A 23 -1.94 -6.54 -6.57
C ILE A 23 -3.21 -7.37 -6.36
N LEU A 24 -3.34 -8.49 -7.07
CA LEU A 24 -4.43 -9.43 -6.89
C LEU A 24 -4.44 -10.02 -5.47
N HIS A 25 -3.27 -10.42 -4.97
CA HIS A 25 -3.12 -10.83 -3.57
C HIS A 25 -3.62 -9.75 -2.61
N TRP A 26 -3.29 -8.47 -2.87
CA TRP A 26 -3.78 -7.37 -2.04
C TRP A 26 -5.30 -7.17 -2.09
N ILE A 27 -5.92 -7.36 -3.24
CA ILE A 27 -7.38 -7.27 -3.40
C ILE A 27 -8.09 -8.35 -2.58
N LEU A 28 -7.48 -9.52 -2.42
CA LEU A 28 -8.06 -10.67 -1.73
C LEU A 28 -7.64 -10.79 -0.26
N ASN A 29 -6.59 -10.08 0.18
CA ASN A 29 -6.04 -10.21 1.52
C ASN A 29 -6.97 -9.58 2.58
N PRO A 30 -7.56 -10.36 3.50
CA PRO A 30 -8.49 -9.81 4.51
C PRO A 30 -7.81 -8.83 5.48
N GLY A 31 -6.51 -8.97 5.73
CA GLY A 31 -5.75 -8.03 6.57
C GLY A 31 -5.68 -6.63 5.96
N LEU A 32 -5.68 -6.51 4.63
CA LEU A 32 -5.75 -5.20 3.98
C LEU A 32 -7.13 -4.57 4.07
N ALA A 33 -8.19 -5.36 4.25
CA ALA A 33 -9.52 -4.81 4.49
C ALA A 33 -9.58 -4.00 5.79
N PHE A 34 -8.88 -4.49 6.83
CA PHE A 34 -8.70 -3.76 8.08
C PHE A 34 -7.95 -2.45 7.84
N ASN A 35 -6.85 -2.46 7.07
CA ASN A 35 -6.11 -1.24 6.75
C ASN A 35 -6.98 -0.22 5.99
N GLU A 36 -7.81 -0.66 5.04
CA GLU A 36 -8.71 0.22 4.29
C GLU A 36 -9.83 0.82 5.15
N LEU A 37 -10.45 0.00 6.02
CA LEU A 37 -11.61 0.40 6.82
C LEU A 37 -11.24 1.16 8.10
N VAL A 38 -10.18 0.72 8.79
CA VAL A 38 -9.82 1.21 10.13
C VAL A 38 -8.69 2.24 10.08
N LEU A 39 -7.70 2.05 9.19
CA LEU A 39 -6.58 3.00 9.06
C LEU A 39 -6.78 3.99 7.91
N GLY A 40 -7.80 3.79 7.07
CA GLY A 40 -8.05 4.60 5.89
C GLY A 40 -6.93 4.50 4.85
N GLN A 41 -6.18 3.40 4.82
CA GLN A 41 -5.14 3.19 3.81
C GLN A 41 -5.78 2.98 2.44
N ARG A 42 -5.18 3.55 1.38
CA ARG A 42 -5.64 3.36 0.00
C ARG A 42 -4.48 2.98 -0.90
N GLN A 43 -4.75 2.09 -1.84
CA GLN A 43 -3.79 1.70 -2.88
C GLN A 43 -4.24 2.28 -4.22
N PRO A 44 -3.35 2.89 -5.02
CA PRO A 44 -3.70 3.39 -6.34
C PRO A 44 -4.07 2.23 -7.27
N ALA A 45 -5.01 2.47 -8.19
CA ALA A 45 -5.44 1.49 -9.19
C ALA A 45 -4.35 1.13 -10.22
N VAL A 46 -3.44 2.08 -10.44
CA VAL A 46 -2.32 1.97 -11.35
C VAL A 46 -1.08 2.45 -10.64
N THR A 47 -0.02 1.65 -10.69
CA THR A 47 1.33 2.02 -10.23
C THR A 47 2.28 1.79 -11.38
N LEU A 48 3.16 2.76 -11.65
CA LEU A 48 4.23 2.65 -12.64
C LEU A 48 5.54 2.34 -11.92
N ILE A 49 6.30 1.39 -12.43
CA ILE A 49 7.63 1.02 -11.93
C ILE A 49 8.67 1.40 -12.99
N ASP A 50 9.57 2.33 -12.67
CA ASP A 50 10.65 2.74 -13.58
C ASP A 50 11.69 1.62 -13.72
N ARG A 51 11.92 1.19 -14.97
CA ARG A 51 12.91 0.17 -15.34
C ARG A 51 14.29 0.74 -15.63
N ALA A 52 14.36 2.00 -16.06
CA ALA A 52 15.62 2.66 -16.38
C ALA A 52 16.36 3.09 -15.11
N SER A 53 15.63 3.29 -14.01
CA SER A 53 16.23 3.66 -12.74
C SER A 53 16.91 2.48 -12.06
N ALA A 54 18.19 2.64 -11.72
CA ALA A 54 18.92 1.72 -10.86
C ALA A 54 18.56 1.90 -9.37
N LYS A 55 17.52 2.65 -9.00
CA LYS A 55 17.15 2.84 -7.57
C LYS A 55 16.46 1.60 -6.99
N ALA A 56 16.33 1.57 -5.66
CA ALA A 56 15.58 0.52 -4.97
C ALA A 56 14.09 0.51 -5.39
N PHE A 57 13.42 -0.63 -5.24
CA PHE A 57 12.02 -0.80 -5.65
C PHE A 57 11.07 0.25 -5.08
N ILE A 58 11.28 0.71 -3.83
CA ILE A 58 10.42 1.74 -3.22
C ILE A 58 10.59 3.14 -3.83
N GLU A 59 11.75 3.42 -4.41
CA GLU A 59 12.12 4.74 -4.95
C GLU A 59 11.79 4.91 -6.43
N ARG A 60 11.41 3.83 -7.11
CA ARG A 60 11.13 3.83 -8.56
C ARG A 60 9.65 3.66 -8.87
N GLN A 61 8.78 3.84 -7.88
CA GLN A 61 7.33 3.75 -8.03
C GLN A 61 6.75 5.14 -8.28
N TYR A 62 5.80 5.21 -9.20
CA TYR A 62 5.06 6.42 -9.51
C TYR A 62 3.56 6.14 -9.60
N VAL A 63 2.76 7.11 -9.19
CA VAL A 63 1.30 7.08 -9.28
C VAL A 63 0.86 8.10 -10.33
N PRO A 64 0.35 7.65 -11.49
CA PRO A 64 -0.08 8.54 -12.55
C PRO A 64 -1.42 9.20 -12.22
N CYS A 65 -1.56 10.49 -12.54
CA CYS A 65 -2.81 11.23 -12.38
C CYS A 65 -3.60 11.28 -13.71
N PRO A 66 -4.83 10.73 -13.79
CA PRO A 66 -5.69 10.77 -14.99
C PRO A 66 -6.05 12.18 -15.47
N THR A 67 -6.01 13.17 -14.58
CA THR A 67 -6.51 14.53 -14.88
C THR A 67 -5.43 15.44 -15.44
N CYS A 68 -4.23 15.48 -14.83
CA CYS A 68 -3.16 16.38 -15.27
C CYS A 68 -1.96 15.65 -15.91
N GLY A 69 -1.99 14.31 -15.98
CA GLY A 69 -0.89 13.52 -16.55
C GLY A 69 0.37 13.44 -15.69
N ALA A 70 0.38 14.04 -14.49
CA ALA A 70 1.54 14.02 -13.61
C ALA A 70 1.87 12.61 -13.10
N HIS A 71 3.16 12.28 -13.06
CA HIS A 71 3.71 11.08 -12.44
C HIS A 71 4.17 11.40 -11.02
N ASN A 72 3.30 11.17 -10.03
CA ASN A 72 3.58 11.50 -8.64
C ASN A 72 4.47 10.43 -8.02
N HIS A 73 5.55 10.81 -7.33
CA HIS A 73 6.45 9.83 -6.72
C HIS A 73 5.73 8.99 -5.64
N GLY A 74 5.89 7.67 -5.65
CA GLY A 74 5.20 6.75 -4.75
C GLY A 74 5.48 7.01 -3.27
N LEU A 75 6.69 7.49 -2.95
CA LEU A 75 7.07 7.88 -1.58
C LEU A 75 6.17 8.96 -0.96
N VAL A 76 5.60 9.87 -1.77
CA VAL A 76 4.67 10.89 -1.25
C VAL A 76 3.48 10.20 -0.58
N TYR A 77 2.91 9.20 -1.26
CA TYR A 77 1.78 8.42 -0.75
C TYR A 77 2.17 7.45 0.36
N ALA A 78 3.40 6.93 0.35
CA ALA A 78 3.90 6.09 1.43
C ALA A 78 4.02 6.87 2.75
N LYS A 79 4.51 8.12 2.71
CA LYS A 79 4.62 9.00 3.89
C LYS A 79 3.24 9.41 4.44
N THR A 80 2.24 9.50 3.58
CA THR A 80 0.87 9.87 3.95
C THR A 80 -0.11 8.71 3.77
N ALA A 81 0.30 7.48 4.09
CA ALA A 81 -0.47 6.28 3.74
C ALA A 81 -1.81 6.13 4.48
N MET A 82 -1.93 6.70 5.68
CA MET A 82 -3.08 6.56 6.58
C MET A 82 -4.04 7.75 6.54
N GLY A 83 -5.30 7.52 6.89
CA GLY A 83 -6.35 8.53 7.00
C GLY A 83 -6.97 8.96 5.67
N ASN A 84 -6.73 8.21 4.60
CA ASN A 84 -7.20 8.47 3.24
C ASN A 84 -8.59 7.86 2.97
N TYR A 85 -9.52 8.01 3.91
CA TYR A 85 -10.85 7.39 3.85
C TYR A 85 -11.63 7.80 2.60
N ALA A 86 -11.47 9.04 2.15
CA ALA A 86 -12.14 9.63 0.99
C ALA A 86 -11.44 9.35 -0.37
N GLY A 87 -10.43 8.48 -0.39
CA GLY A 87 -9.66 8.11 -1.59
C GLY A 87 -8.26 8.72 -1.60
N LEU A 88 -7.62 8.69 -2.77
CA LEU A 88 -6.35 9.37 -3.03
C LEU A 88 -6.59 10.62 -3.87
N VAL A 89 -5.75 11.64 -3.69
CA VAL A 89 -5.70 12.83 -4.55
C VAL A 89 -4.31 13.01 -5.16
N CYS A 90 -4.26 13.67 -6.30
CA CYS A 90 -3.01 14.01 -6.97
C CYS A 90 -2.24 15.04 -6.17
N ALA A 91 -0.95 14.79 -5.97
CA ALA A 91 -0.09 15.74 -5.29
C ALA A 91 0.13 17.01 -6.15
N GLU A 92 0.03 16.96 -7.47
CA GLU A 92 0.12 18.16 -8.32
C GLU A 92 -1.19 18.96 -8.41
N CYS A 93 -2.30 18.34 -8.82
CA CYS A 93 -3.53 19.08 -9.14
C CYS A 93 -4.68 18.90 -8.13
N GLY A 94 -4.53 18.05 -7.10
CA GLY A 94 -5.58 17.78 -6.11
C GLY A 94 -6.77 16.96 -6.62
N ALA A 95 -6.79 16.58 -7.90
CA ALA A 95 -7.83 15.74 -8.47
C ALA A 95 -7.81 14.32 -7.88
N ALA A 96 -8.96 13.65 -7.85
CA ALA A 96 -9.06 12.29 -7.34
C ALA A 96 -8.24 11.30 -8.18
N ILE A 97 -7.48 10.44 -7.51
CA ILE A 97 -6.77 9.31 -8.12
C ILE A 97 -7.60 8.04 -7.93
N PRO A 98 -7.83 7.26 -9.01
CA PRO A 98 -8.48 5.96 -8.89
C PRO A 98 -7.72 5.04 -7.94
N THR A 99 -8.44 4.42 -7.01
CA THR A 99 -7.89 3.48 -6.03
C THR A 99 -8.43 2.08 -6.26
N LEU A 100 -7.65 1.07 -5.92
CA LEU A 100 -8.16 -0.27 -5.71
C LEU A 100 -9.05 -0.31 -4.47
N LYS A 101 -9.94 -1.30 -4.44
CA LYS A 101 -10.67 -1.69 -3.24
C LYS A 101 -10.44 -3.17 -3.01
N ASN A 102 -10.12 -3.52 -1.78
CA ASN A 102 -10.14 -4.90 -1.33
C ASN A 102 -11.57 -5.47 -1.43
N ALA A 103 -11.68 -6.76 -1.78
CA ALA A 103 -12.96 -7.43 -1.99
C ALA A 103 -13.83 -7.44 -0.71
N LEU A 104 -13.21 -7.68 0.45
CA LEU A 104 -13.92 -7.68 1.73
C LEU A 104 -14.35 -6.26 2.12
N THR A 105 -13.48 -5.25 1.91
CA THR A 105 -13.86 -3.85 2.11
C THR A 105 -15.04 -3.46 1.23
N TRP A 106 -15.04 -3.88 -0.04
CA TRP A 106 -16.14 -3.62 -0.96
C TRP A 106 -17.45 -4.24 -0.45
N LEU A 107 -17.42 -5.51 0.00
CA LEU A 107 -18.57 -6.19 0.57
C LEU A 107 -19.11 -5.46 1.82
N VAL A 108 -18.24 -5.13 2.78
CA VAL A 108 -18.64 -4.42 4.01
C VAL A 108 -19.26 -3.07 3.68
N LEU A 109 -18.65 -2.29 2.79
CA LEU A 109 -19.19 -0.99 2.38
C LEU A 109 -20.49 -1.14 1.59
N MET A 110 -20.66 -2.20 0.80
CA MET A 110 -21.93 -2.44 0.11
C MET A 110 -23.05 -2.71 1.13
N LEU A 111 -22.82 -3.60 2.09
CA LEU A 111 -23.79 -3.97 3.12
C LEU A 111 -24.11 -2.81 4.07
N THR A 112 -23.13 -1.96 4.37
CA THR A 112 -23.28 -0.81 5.28
C THR A 112 -23.57 0.51 4.56
N TRP A 113 -23.84 0.50 3.25
CA TRP A 113 -24.03 1.71 2.41
C TRP A 113 -24.89 2.79 3.06
N PRO A 114 -26.09 2.47 3.62
CA PRO A 114 -26.97 3.51 4.14
C PRO A 114 -26.35 4.30 5.29
N LEU A 115 -25.44 3.70 6.06
CA LEU A 115 -24.81 4.31 7.23
C LEU A 115 -23.65 5.23 6.82
N TRP A 116 -22.75 4.79 5.95
CA TRP A 116 -21.53 5.55 5.67
C TRP A 116 -21.65 6.50 4.48
N LYS A 117 -22.56 6.28 3.52
CA LYS A 117 -22.68 7.14 2.33
C LYS A 117 -23.02 8.61 2.66
N PRO A 118 -23.91 8.92 3.61
CA PRO A 118 -24.15 10.30 4.04
C PRO A 118 -22.90 10.94 4.67
N LEU A 119 -22.15 10.17 5.48
CA LEU A 119 -20.90 10.63 6.09
C LEU A 119 -19.84 10.94 5.04
N GLU A 120 -19.69 10.08 4.03
CA GLU A 120 -18.77 10.32 2.91
C GLU A 120 -19.12 11.61 2.17
N ARG A 121 -20.41 11.87 1.90
CA ARG A 121 -20.84 13.11 1.24
C ARG A 121 -20.55 14.35 2.09
N ARG A 122 -20.76 14.27 3.40
CA ARG A 122 -20.57 15.39 4.33
C ARG A 122 -19.08 15.70 4.58
N PHE A 123 -18.28 14.68 4.84
CA PHE A 123 -16.88 14.85 5.27
C PHE A 123 -15.86 14.67 4.14
N GLY A 124 -16.23 14.01 3.04
CA GLY A 124 -15.34 13.67 1.93
C GLY A 124 -14.53 14.84 1.37
N PRO A 125 -15.15 16.00 1.04
CA PRO A 125 -14.40 17.16 0.56
C PRO A 125 -13.33 17.65 1.54
N GLY A 126 -13.67 17.75 2.83
CA GLY A 126 -12.73 18.15 3.88
C GLY A 126 -11.60 17.14 4.08
N LEU A 127 -11.90 15.84 4.00
CA LEU A 127 -10.88 14.78 4.09
C LEU A 127 -9.91 14.83 2.90
N ARG A 128 -10.40 15.05 1.68
CA ARG A 128 -9.55 15.21 0.48
C ARG A 128 -8.68 16.47 0.56
N ALA A 129 -9.23 17.60 1.02
CA ALA A 129 -8.47 18.83 1.22
C ALA A 129 -7.35 18.63 2.25
N ARG A 130 -7.65 17.97 3.39
CA ARG A 130 -6.64 17.62 4.40
C ARG A 130 -5.56 16.69 3.84
N GLN A 131 -5.95 15.71 3.03
CA GLN A 131 -4.98 14.84 2.36
C GLN A 131 -4.08 15.62 1.41
N PHE A 132 -4.65 16.50 0.57
CA PHE A 132 -3.88 17.31 -0.36
C PHE A 132 -2.85 18.17 0.37
N ALA A 133 -3.22 18.82 1.47
CA ALA A 133 -2.29 19.58 2.31
C ALA A 133 -1.15 18.70 2.87
N LYS A 134 -1.45 17.49 3.35
CA LYS A 134 -0.43 16.53 3.79
C LYS A 134 0.52 16.14 2.67
N LEU A 135 0.00 15.91 1.46
CA LEU A 135 0.81 15.56 0.29
C LEU A 135 1.76 16.70 -0.09
N GLN A 136 1.30 17.96 -0.06
CA GLN A 136 2.19 19.11 -0.33
C GLN A 136 3.34 19.18 0.67
N ALA A 137 3.06 18.97 1.95
CA ALA A 137 4.11 18.92 2.98
C ALA A 137 5.06 17.73 2.79
N ALA A 138 4.57 16.59 2.30
CA ALA A 138 5.39 15.40 2.06
C ALA A 138 6.25 15.46 0.78
N LYS A 139 5.93 16.34 -0.17
CA LYS A 139 6.71 16.51 -1.41
C LYS A 139 8.08 17.13 -1.18
N THR A 140 8.23 17.96 -0.15
CA THR A 140 9.46 18.72 0.10
C THR A 140 10.59 17.86 0.66
N ASP A 141 10.26 16.72 1.25
CA ASP A 141 11.20 15.71 1.70
C ASP A 141 10.85 14.36 1.06
N LEU A 142 11.58 13.97 0.02
CA LEU A 142 11.45 12.66 -0.64
C LEU A 142 12.55 11.68 -0.26
N GLN A 143 13.17 11.84 0.91
CA GLN A 143 14.15 10.86 1.36
C GLN A 143 13.47 9.51 1.67
N PRO A 144 13.93 8.39 1.07
CA PRO A 144 13.42 7.07 1.39
C PRO A 144 13.79 6.73 2.83
N GLN A 145 12.79 6.57 3.71
CA GLN A 145 13.02 6.12 5.09
C GLN A 145 13.22 4.60 5.15
N ILE A 146 14.15 4.05 4.36
CA ILE A 146 14.58 2.66 4.49
C ILE A 146 15.54 2.59 5.69
N ASN A 147 14.99 2.60 6.90
CA ASN A 147 15.80 2.37 8.09
C ASN A 147 16.22 0.88 8.11
N ARG A 148 17.53 0.58 8.12
CA ARG A 148 18.09 -0.79 8.06
C ARG A 148 17.53 -1.73 9.14
N ALA A 149 17.05 -1.18 10.26
CA ALA A 149 16.45 -1.92 11.36
C ALA A 149 14.90 -1.99 11.31
N SER A 150 14.23 -1.30 10.38
CA SER A 150 12.75 -1.20 10.39
C SER A 150 12.03 -2.47 9.96
N GLY A 151 12.57 -3.22 8.99
CA GLY A 151 11.88 -4.41 8.46
C GLY A 151 11.70 -5.52 9.51
N VAL A 152 12.75 -5.82 10.27
CA VAL A 152 12.68 -6.81 11.37
C VAL A 152 11.85 -6.28 12.52
N ARG A 153 11.97 -5.00 12.89
CA ARG A 153 11.10 -4.40 13.93
C ARG A 153 9.63 -4.45 13.53
N MET A 154 9.30 -4.09 12.30
CA MET A 154 7.94 -4.13 11.77
C MET A 154 7.41 -5.57 11.68
N GLY A 155 8.26 -6.50 11.28
CA GLY A 155 7.96 -7.94 11.31
C GLY A 155 7.69 -8.47 12.72
N LEU A 156 8.50 -8.07 13.71
CA LEU A 156 8.30 -8.42 15.11
C LEU A 156 7.00 -7.79 15.66
N TYR A 157 6.75 -6.51 15.42
CA TYR A 157 5.50 -5.86 15.83
C TYR A 157 4.28 -6.58 15.24
N PHE A 158 4.31 -6.83 13.93
CA PHE A 158 3.22 -7.53 13.25
C PHE A 158 3.05 -8.97 13.76
N GLY A 159 4.15 -9.71 13.91
CA GLY A 159 4.16 -11.07 14.44
C GLY A 159 3.63 -11.16 15.87
N SER A 160 4.00 -10.23 16.74
CA SER A 160 3.50 -10.15 18.11
C SER A 160 2.00 -9.84 18.17
N VAL A 161 1.53 -8.87 17.38
CA VAL A 161 0.09 -8.52 17.34
C VAL A 161 -0.72 -9.70 16.80
N MET A 162 -0.30 -10.29 15.68
CA MET A 162 -0.98 -11.46 15.10
C MET A 162 -0.93 -12.67 16.05
N GLY A 163 0.19 -12.90 16.72
CA GLY A 163 0.33 -13.98 17.68
C GLY A 163 -0.63 -13.82 18.87
N LEU A 164 -0.81 -12.60 19.37
CA LEU A 164 -1.80 -12.32 20.41
C LEU A 164 -3.24 -12.55 19.92
N VAL A 165 -3.56 -12.14 18.69
CA VAL A 165 -4.87 -12.43 18.08
C VAL A 165 -5.11 -13.94 17.98
N TYR A 166 -4.11 -14.73 17.57
CA TYR A 166 -4.23 -16.19 17.50
C TYR A 166 -4.35 -16.85 18.88
N ILE A 167 -3.67 -16.35 19.90
CA ILE A 167 -3.82 -16.82 21.28
C ILE A 167 -5.28 -16.61 21.73
N VAL A 168 -5.81 -15.40 21.57
CA VAL A 168 -7.19 -15.06 21.94
C VAL A 168 -8.19 -15.92 21.16
N MET A 169 -7.98 -16.10 19.86
CA MET A 169 -8.86 -16.91 19.03
C MET A 169 -8.82 -18.39 19.41
N SER A 170 -7.65 -18.94 19.73
CA SER A 170 -7.50 -20.33 20.18
C SER A 170 -8.28 -20.57 21.48
N LEU A 171 -8.18 -19.65 22.45
CA LEU A 171 -8.95 -19.70 23.69
C LEU A 171 -10.46 -19.60 23.43
N ALA A 172 -10.88 -18.72 22.53
CA ALA A 172 -12.28 -18.58 22.13
C ALA A 172 -12.84 -19.84 21.45
N MET A 173 -11.99 -20.62 20.79
CA MET A 173 -12.33 -21.92 20.18
C MET A 173 -12.23 -23.10 21.17
N GLY A 174 -11.95 -22.83 22.45
CA GLY A 174 -11.88 -23.86 23.50
C GLY A 174 -10.57 -24.66 23.53
N LEU A 175 -9.53 -24.21 22.82
CA LEU A 175 -8.18 -24.79 22.92
C LEU A 175 -7.50 -24.35 24.22
N ASP A 176 -6.55 -25.15 24.70
CA ASP A 176 -5.80 -24.85 25.91
C ASP A 176 -4.74 -23.74 25.69
N TRP A 177 -4.26 -23.19 26.80
CA TRP A 177 -3.25 -22.13 26.79
C TRP A 177 -1.95 -22.54 26.11
N ASN A 178 -1.56 -23.81 26.23
CA ASN A 178 -0.33 -24.32 25.63
C ASN A 178 -0.44 -24.36 24.11
N ALA A 179 -1.56 -24.85 23.57
CA ALA A 179 -1.83 -24.82 22.13
C ALA A 179 -1.88 -23.37 21.61
N GLY A 180 -2.52 -22.45 22.34
CA GLY A 180 -2.57 -21.03 21.98
C GLY A 180 -1.19 -20.36 21.96
N LEU A 181 -0.34 -20.61 22.96
CA LEU A 181 1.02 -20.05 23.04
C LEU A 181 1.95 -20.64 21.97
N LEU A 182 1.83 -21.93 21.68
CA LEU A 182 2.69 -22.63 20.73
C LEU A 182 2.31 -22.29 19.29
N THR A 183 1.01 -22.26 18.97
CA THR A 183 0.51 -21.91 17.62
C THR A 183 0.44 -20.41 17.38
N GLY A 184 0.02 -19.61 18.36
CA GLY A 184 -0.09 -18.16 18.21
C GLY A 184 1.23 -17.43 18.49
N GLY A 185 1.86 -17.71 19.64
CA GLY A 185 3.07 -17.01 20.07
C GLY A 185 4.29 -17.35 19.23
N LEU A 186 4.73 -18.62 19.25
CA LEU A 186 5.95 -19.05 18.56
C LEU A 186 5.80 -18.98 17.03
N ALA A 187 4.72 -19.53 16.47
CA ALA A 187 4.52 -19.48 15.03
C ALA A 187 4.27 -18.04 14.52
N GLY A 188 3.56 -17.21 15.30
CA GLY A 188 3.33 -15.80 14.98
C GLY A 188 4.62 -14.98 14.95
N LEU A 189 5.51 -15.16 15.94
CA LEU A 189 6.82 -14.50 15.96
C LEU A 189 7.74 -14.99 14.83
N ALA A 190 7.81 -16.29 14.60
CA ALA A 190 8.61 -16.87 13.51
C ALA A 190 8.13 -16.38 12.14
N ALA A 191 6.81 -16.37 11.91
CA ALA A 191 6.20 -15.84 10.69
C ALA A 191 6.43 -14.33 10.55
N GLY A 192 6.36 -13.57 11.65
CA GLY A 192 6.62 -12.13 11.67
C GLY A 192 8.07 -11.79 11.30
N ILE A 193 9.03 -12.52 11.84
CA ILE A 193 10.46 -12.36 11.50
C ILE A 193 10.69 -12.70 10.03
N LEU A 194 10.19 -13.85 9.57
CA LEU A 194 10.32 -14.27 8.17
C LEU A 194 9.73 -13.21 7.23
N PHE A 195 8.52 -12.74 7.52
CA PHE A 195 7.86 -11.68 6.77
C PHE A 195 8.70 -10.39 6.74
N GLY A 196 9.21 -9.94 7.91
CA GLY A 196 10.03 -8.74 8.00
C GLY A 196 11.32 -8.81 7.19
N VAL A 197 11.98 -9.98 7.18
CA VAL A 197 13.18 -10.23 6.37
C VAL A 197 12.85 -10.24 4.88
N THR A 198 11.81 -11.00 4.47
CA THR A 198 11.39 -11.07 3.07
C THR A 198 10.99 -9.69 2.54
N MET A 199 10.22 -8.91 3.30
CA MET A 199 9.82 -7.55 2.91
C MET A 199 11.02 -6.62 2.76
N LYS A 200 12.01 -6.71 3.66
CA LYS A 200 13.24 -5.92 3.55
C LYS A 200 13.97 -6.23 2.24
N LEU A 201 14.14 -7.51 1.92
CA LEU A 201 14.81 -7.95 0.68
C LEU A 201 14.05 -7.47 -0.55
N PHE A 202 12.71 -7.60 -0.55
CA PHE A 202 11.87 -7.20 -1.67
C PHE A 202 11.89 -5.67 -1.92
N LEU A 203 11.74 -4.86 -0.87
CA LEU A 203 11.73 -3.39 -1.01
C LEU A 203 13.10 -2.79 -1.33
N SER A 204 14.15 -3.46 -0.85
CA SER A 204 15.55 -3.07 -1.10
C SER A 204 16.10 -3.66 -2.39
N PHE A 205 15.31 -4.48 -3.10
CA PHE A 205 15.72 -5.09 -4.35
C PHE A 205 16.01 -4.00 -5.38
N LYS A 206 17.23 -4.04 -5.91
CA LYS A 206 17.73 -3.17 -6.96
C LYS A 206 17.70 -3.99 -8.25
N GLU A 207 16.91 -3.55 -9.23
CA GLU A 207 16.98 -4.16 -10.55
C GLU A 207 18.32 -3.74 -11.20
N ARG A 208 19.05 -4.69 -11.79
CA ARG A 208 20.21 -4.34 -12.62
C ARG A 208 19.64 -3.59 -13.82
N SER A 209 19.94 -2.31 -13.95
CA SER A 209 19.67 -1.53 -15.16
C SER A 209 20.24 -2.30 -16.34
N GLY A 210 19.40 -2.62 -17.34
CA GLY A 210 19.82 -3.34 -18.54
C GLY A 210 20.97 -2.61 -19.25
N PRO A 211 21.89 -3.34 -19.91
CA PRO A 211 22.89 -2.70 -20.75
C PRO A 211 22.19 -2.02 -21.94
N ASP A 212 22.81 -0.93 -22.44
CA ASP A 212 22.52 -0.16 -23.66
C ASP A 212 21.90 1.23 -23.47
N GLN A 213 22.67 2.14 -22.87
CA GLN A 213 22.94 3.49 -23.43
C GLN A 213 24.37 3.98 -23.05
N ALA A 214 25.34 3.07 -23.05
CA ALA A 214 26.75 3.44 -23.14
C ALA A 214 27.14 3.39 -24.63
N GLY A 215 26.85 4.49 -25.33
CA GLY A 215 27.07 4.59 -26.77
C GLY A 215 26.87 6.02 -27.26
N GLY A 216 27.47 6.98 -26.55
CA GLY A 216 27.79 8.29 -27.11
C GLY A 216 29.17 8.21 -27.73
N GLY A 217 29.21 8.33 -29.07
CA GLY A 217 30.38 8.45 -29.92
C GLY A 217 29.89 8.83 -31.30
#